data_AF-A0A3N5U3S6-F1
#
_entry.id   AF-A0A3N5U3S6-F1
#
_cell.length_a   1.000
_cell.length_b   1.000
_cell.length_c   1.000
_cell.angle_alpha   90.00
_cell.angle_beta   90.00
_cell.angle_gamma   90.00
#
_symmetry.space_group_name_H-M   'P 1'
#
loop_
_entity.id
_entity.type
_entity.pdbx_description
1 polymer ?
#
loop_
_entity_poly.entity_id
_entity_poly.type
_entity_poly.pdbx_seq_one_letter_code
_entity_poly.pdbx_strand_id
1 'polypeptide(L)'
;MPKDEFIKTVKGKALPDELRNFVDSSKWTFAKTMPEWPHEYIVRERADSVLFEALVHHIRQHGFEGRFYQRVITYFVEDGLLYWTMGAPIEETTIINRCRKEDSYENRLKNGTLPRDNQTAEK
;
A
#
# COMPACT_ATOMS: atom_id res chain seq x y z
N MET A 1 -34.34 6.88 18.05
CA MET A 1 -33.10 7.41 17.44
C MET A 1 -32.18 6.23 17.17
N PRO A 2 -31.90 5.85 15.91
CA PRO A 2 -31.06 4.70 15.64
C PRO A 2 -29.59 5.03 15.90
N LYS A 3 -28.88 4.09 16.53
CA LYS A 3 -27.48 4.17 17.00
C LYS A 3 -26.48 3.67 15.95
N ASP A 4 -26.80 3.79 14.66
CA ASP A 4 -26.01 3.17 13.58
C ASP A 4 -25.30 4.19 12.68
N GLU A 5 -25.12 5.43 13.15
CA GLU A 5 -24.45 6.50 12.38
C GLU A 5 -23.02 6.81 12.89
N PHE A 6 -22.30 5.79 13.37
CA PHE A 6 -20.96 5.97 13.97
C PHE A 6 -19.86 5.09 13.40
N ILE A 7 -19.97 4.68 12.13
CA ILE A 7 -18.77 4.36 11.34
C ILE A 7 -18.83 5.16 10.04
N LYS A 8 -18.33 6.40 10.10
CA LYS A 8 -17.80 7.07 8.92
C LYS A 8 -16.58 6.28 8.47
N THR A 9 -16.82 5.23 7.71
CA THR A 9 -15.77 4.57 6.91
C THR A 9 -15.14 5.66 6.06
N VAL A 10 -13.86 5.91 6.27
CA VAL A 10 -13.05 6.81 5.44
C VAL A 10 -13.23 6.33 4.01
N LYS A 11 -14.07 7.01 3.22
CA LYS A 11 -14.24 6.73 1.80
C LYS A 11 -12.94 7.16 1.11
N GLY A 12 -11.94 6.29 1.11
CA GLY A 12 -10.83 6.41 0.17
C GLY A 12 -11.42 6.55 -1.23
N LYS A 13 -10.95 7.53 -1.99
CA LYS A 13 -11.42 7.75 -3.35
C LYS A 13 -10.91 6.60 -4.21
N ALA A 14 -11.81 5.88 -4.87
CA ALA A 14 -11.44 4.79 -5.78
C ALA A 14 -10.49 5.28 -6.87
N LEU A 15 -9.67 4.38 -7.42
CA LEU A 15 -8.84 4.67 -8.59
C LEU A 15 -9.73 5.14 -9.74
N PRO A 16 -9.39 6.27 -10.40
CA PRO A 16 -9.89 6.59 -11.72
C PRO A 16 -9.59 5.44 -12.70
N ASP A 17 -10.44 5.27 -13.71
CA ASP A 17 -10.33 4.14 -14.64
C ASP A 17 -8.96 4.06 -15.33
N GLU A 18 -8.34 5.21 -15.63
CA GLU A 18 -6.99 5.27 -16.20
C GLU A 18 -5.93 4.68 -15.26
N LEU A 19 -5.99 4.99 -13.96
CA LEU A 19 -5.07 4.42 -12.96
C LEU A 19 -5.38 2.95 -12.67
N ARG A 20 -6.65 2.55 -12.71
CA ARG A 20 -7.04 1.14 -12.60
C ARG A 20 -6.45 0.33 -13.75
N ASN A 21 -6.67 0.79 -15.00
CA ASN A 21 -6.10 0.17 -16.20
C ASN A 21 -4.57 0.13 -16.15
N PHE A 22 -3.92 1.20 -15.68
CA PHE A 22 -2.47 1.22 -15.47
C PHE A 22 -2.02 0.13 -14.50
N VAL A 23 -2.64 0.03 -13.32
CA VAL A 23 -2.30 -0.97 -12.30
C VAL A 23 -2.51 -2.39 -12.81
N ASP A 24 -3.60 -2.64 -13.54
CA ASP A 24 -3.98 -3.96 -14.05
C ASP A 24 -3.08 -4.42 -15.19
N SER A 25 -2.66 -3.49 -16.06
CA SER A 25 -1.77 -3.79 -17.20
C SER A 25 -0.28 -3.73 -16.85
N SER A 26 0.08 -3.17 -15.69
CA SER A 26 1.47 -3.00 -15.28
C SER A 26 2.18 -4.32 -15.03
N LYS A 27 3.48 -4.37 -15.35
CA LYS A 27 4.34 -5.48 -15.01
C LYS A 27 4.82 -5.36 -13.56
N TRP A 28 4.19 -6.11 -12.67
CA TRP A 28 4.58 -6.22 -11.26
C TRP A 28 5.78 -7.15 -11.07
N THR A 29 6.71 -6.75 -10.22
CA THR A 29 7.88 -7.55 -9.84
C THR A 29 7.73 -8.01 -8.41
N PHE A 30 7.73 -9.33 -8.18
CA PHE A 30 7.67 -9.88 -6.83
C PHE A 30 8.99 -9.63 -6.06
N ALA A 31 8.89 -9.12 -4.84
CA ALA A 31 10.03 -8.83 -3.98
C ALA A 31 10.52 -10.10 -3.27
N LYS A 32 11.72 -10.57 -3.63
CA LYS A 32 12.30 -11.81 -3.10
C LYS A 32 13.09 -11.62 -1.79
N THR A 33 13.47 -10.39 -1.46
CA THR A 33 14.35 -10.08 -0.33
C THR A 33 13.64 -10.07 1.02
N MET A 34 12.30 -10.02 1.04
CA MET A 34 11.47 -10.09 2.25
C MET A 34 10.39 -11.17 2.10
N PRO A 35 10.75 -12.45 2.07
CA PRO A 35 9.81 -13.54 1.80
C PRO A 35 8.67 -13.64 2.82
N GLU A 36 8.91 -13.19 4.06
CA GLU A 36 7.91 -13.16 5.11
C GLU A 36 6.83 -12.09 4.89
N TRP A 37 7.13 -11.06 4.09
CA TRP A 37 6.23 -9.97 3.76
C TRP A 37 6.01 -9.95 2.24
N PRO A 38 5.18 -10.86 1.70
CA PRO A 38 4.99 -10.99 0.26
C PRO A 38 4.39 -9.70 -0.31
N HIS A 39 5.14 -9.06 -1.20
CA HIS A 39 4.72 -7.86 -1.89
C HIS A 39 5.31 -7.82 -3.30
N GLU A 40 4.74 -6.97 -4.12
CA GLU A 40 5.18 -6.71 -5.48
C GLU A 40 5.39 -5.22 -5.69
N TYR A 41 6.15 -4.85 -6.72
CA TYR A 41 6.36 -3.45 -7.06
C TYR A 41 6.38 -3.20 -8.57
N ILE A 42 5.96 -2.01 -8.95
CA ILE A 42 6.23 -1.40 -10.26
C ILE A 42 7.53 -0.61 -10.14
N VAL A 43 8.39 -0.68 -11.17
CA VAL A 43 9.59 0.15 -11.30
C VAL A 43 9.29 1.28 -12.26
N ARG A 44 9.52 2.53 -11.83
CA ARG A 44 9.23 3.74 -12.63
C ARG A 44 9.84 3.72 -14.02
N GLU A 45 11.11 3.31 -14.13
CA GLU A 45 11.85 3.24 -15.39
C GLU A 45 11.24 2.27 -16.43
N ARG A 46 10.34 1.38 -16.00
CA ARG A 46 9.70 0.36 -16.84
C ARG A 46 8.20 0.58 -16.98
N ALA A 47 7.71 1.73 -16.54
CA ALA A 47 6.31 2.09 -16.54
C ALA A 47 6.10 3.39 -17.33
N ASP A 48 4.84 3.67 -17.69
CA ASP A 48 4.46 5.00 -18.13
C ASP A 48 4.69 6.00 -16.99
N SER A 49 5.54 7.01 -17.22
CA SER A 49 5.97 7.92 -16.16
C SER A 49 4.84 8.82 -15.66
N VAL A 50 3.91 9.22 -16.54
CA VAL A 50 2.79 10.08 -16.20
C VAL A 50 1.80 9.32 -15.32
N LEU A 51 1.46 8.09 -15.70
CA LEU A 51 0.56 7.23 -14.93
C LEU A 51 1.19 6.78 -13.61
N PHE A 52 2.49 6.53 -13.59
CA PHE A 52 3.23 6.23 -12.37
C PHE A 52 3.14 7.39 -11.37
N GLU A 53 3.47 8.61 -11.80
CA GLU A 53 3.40 9.81 -10.93
C GLU A 53 1.96 10.10 -10.48
N ALA A 54 0.99 9.96 -11.38
CA ALA A 54 -0.43 10.11 -11.04
C ALA A 54 -0.87 9.09 -9.97
N LEU A 55 -0.40 7.85 -10.05
CA LEU A 55 -0.65 6.85 -9.00
C LEU A 55 0.04 7.21 -7.68
N VAL A 56 1.29 7.70 -7.70
CA VAL A 56 1.97 8.18 -6.48
C VAL A 56 1.17 9.31 -5.81
N HIS A 57 0.71 10.28 -6.59
CA HIS A 57 -0.13 11.37 -6.11
C HIS A 57 -1.44 10.86 -5.51
N HIS A 58 -2.14 9.96 -6.21
CA HIS A 58 -3.41 9.39 -5.73
C HIS A 58 -3.23 8.66 -4.41
N ILE A 59 -2.19 7.83 -4.28
CA ILE A 59 -1.87 7.11 -3.03
C ILE A 59 -1.66 8.10 -1.89
N ARG A 60 -0.90 9.18 -2.10
CA ARG A 60 -0.59 10.16 -1.04
C ARG A 60 -1.78 11.03 -0.67
N GLN A 61 -2.61 11.39 -1.64
CA GLN A 61 -3.76 12.27 -1.44
C GLN A 61 -4.95 11.56 -0.81
N HIS A 62 -5.13 10.27 -1.12
CA HIS A 62 -6.33 9.51 -0.74
C HIS A 62 -6.05 8.32 0.16
N GLY A 63 -4.78 8.07 0.48
CA GLY A 63 -4.37 7.07 1.44
C GLY A 63 -4.63 7.48 2.89
N PHE A 64 -4.32 6.56 3.80
CA PHE A 64 -4.33 6.75 5.24
C PHE A 64 -2.97 6.35 5.82
N GLU A 65 -2.62 6.91 6.97
CA GLU A 65 -1.43 6.48 7.71
C GLU A 65 -1.67 5.10 8.34
N GLY A 66 -0.78 4.17 8.07
CA GLY A 66 -0.68 2.88 8.76
C GLY A 66 0.75 2.61 9.18
N ARG A 67 0.94 1.50 9.90
CA ARG A 67 2.28 1.12 10.39
C ARG A 67 2.83 -0.10 9.68
N PHE A 68 4.15 -0.06 9.47
CA PHE A 68 4.97 -1.24 9.26
C PHE A 68 6.03 -1.27 10.37
N TYR A 69 5.78 -2.06 11.41
CA TYR A 69 6.50 -1.96 12.68
C TYR A 69 6.50 -0.51 13.20
N GLN A 70 7.68 0.05 13.48
CA GLN A 70 7.81 1.41 13.99
C GLN A 70 7.60 2.49 12.91
N ARG A 71 7.70 2.13 11.62
CA ARG A 71 7.61 3.06 10.50
C ARG A 71 6.16 3.40 10.19
N VAL A 72 5.88 4.70 10.06
CA VAL A 72 4.61 5.21 9.52
C VAL A 72 4.70 5.27 8.00
N ILE A 73 3.69 4.73 7.31
CA ILE A 73 3.60 4.67 5.85
C ILE A 73 2.20 5.10 5.44
N THR A 74 2.10 5.87 4.35
CA THR A 74 0.81 6.16 3.72
C THR A 74 0.41 4.99 2.82
N TYR A 75 -0.72 4.35 3.16
CA TYR A 75 -1.31 3.26 2.41
C TYR A 75 -2.59 3.69 1.72
N PHE A 76 -2.80 3.20 0.50
CA PHE A 76 -4.06 3.33 -0.21
C PHE A 76 -4.66 1.93 -0.45
N VAL A 77 -5.97 1.78 -0.28
CA VAL A 77 -6.67 0.49 -0.44
C VAL A 77 -7.60 0.54 -1.63
N GLU A 78 -7.45 -0.43 -2.53
CA GLU A 78 -8.35 -0.68 -3.67
C GLU A 78 -8.40 -2.18 -3.90
N ASP A 79 -9.59 -2.72 -4.14
CA ASP A 79 -9.81 -4.12 -4.55
C ASP A 79 -9.03 -5.18 -3.74
N GLY A 80 -9.04 -5.07 -2.41
CA GLY A 80 -8.35 -6.01 -1.53
C GLY A 80 -6.82 -5.87 -1.48
N LEU A 81 -6.25 -4.91 -2.21
CA LEU A 81 -4.83 -4.60 -2.23
C LEU A 81 -4.52 -3.34 -1.43
N LEU A 82 -3.32 -3.30 -0.84
CA LEU A 82 -2.70 -2.10 -0.27
C LEU A 82 -1.60 -1.64 -1.20
N TYR A 83 -1.57 -0.34 -1.49
CA TYR A 83 -0.57 0.32 -2.31
C TYR A 83 0.20 1.34 -1.47
N TRP A 84 1.52 1.44 -1.66
CA TRP A 84 2.33 2.45 -0.98
C TRP A 84 3.58 2.84 -1.75
N THR A 85 4.15 3.97 -1.35
CA THR A 85 5.52 4.39 -1.73
C THR A 85 6.38 4.51 -0.48
N MET A 86 7.69 4.65 -0.65
CA MET A 86 8.62 4.73 0.49
C MET A 86 8.73 6.13 1.11
N GLY A 87 8.00 7.13 0.59
CA GLY A 87 7.94 8.47 1.16
C GLY A 87 8.99 9.47 0.64
N ALA A 88 9.80 9.10 -0.35
CA ALA A 88 10.69 10.04 -1.06
C ALA A 88 9.88 11.14 -1.78
N PRO A 89 10.47 12.28 -2.16
CA PRO A 89 9.86 13.20 -3.13
C PRO A 89 9.35 12.47 -4.38
N ILE A 90 8.37 13.03 -5.08
CA ILE A 90 7.70 12.33 -6.19
C ILE A 90 8.69 12.07 -7.32
N GLU A 91 9.49 13.07 -7.63
CA GLU A 91 10.59 13.05 -8.57
C GLU A 91 11.66 12.00 -8.23
N GLU A 92 11.87 11.68 -6.94
CA GLU A 92 12.81 10.66 -6.47
C GLU A 92 12.17 9.29 -6.24
N THR A 93 10.85 9.18 -6.32
CA THR A 93 10.15 7.91 -6.12
C THR A 93 10.41 7.00 -7.32
N THR A 94 11.02 5.83 -7.06
CA THR A 94 11.42 4.86 -8.10
C THR A 94 10.53 3.62 -8.15
N ILE A 95 9.78 3.34 -7.08
CA ILE A 95 8.88 2.19 -7.00
C ILE A 95 7.53 2.54 -6.34
N ILE A 96 6.49 1.85 -6.79
CA ILE A 96 5.19 1.76 -6.11
C ILE A 96 5.02 0.29 -5.72
N ASN A 97 4.79 0.04 -4.45
CA ASN A 97 4.61 -1.30 -3.92
C ASN A 97 3.13 -1.63 -3.77
N ARG A 98 2.81 -2.93 -3.80
CA ARG A 98 1.51 -3.45 -3.37
C ARG A 98 1.63 -4.79 -2.65
N CYS A 99 0.66 -5.08 -1.79
CA CYS A 99 0.44 -6.41 -1.23
C CYS A 99 -1.05 -6.65 -1.03
N ARG A 100 -1.44 -7.89 -0.74
CA ARG A 100 -2.82 -8.17 -0.31
C ARG A 100 -3.06 -7.59 1.07
N LYS A 101 -4.27 -7.10 1.32
CA LYS A 101 -4.62 -6.44 2.58
C LYS A 101 -4.41 -7.38 3.78
N GLU A 102 -4.74 -8.65 3.65
CA GLU A 102 -4.51 -9.69 4.67
C GLU A 102 -3.02 -9.91 4.99
N ASP A 103 -2.13 -9.58 4.06
CA ASP A 103 -0.68 -9.69 4.23
C ASP A 103 -0.04 -8.44 4.86
N SER A 104 -0.85 -7.42 5.17
CA SER A 104 -0.36 -6.20 5.83
C SER A 104 0.06 -6.42 7.28
N TYR A 105 0.94 -5.56 7.76
CA TYR A 105 1.40 -5.60 9.15
C TYR A 105 0.24 -5.52 10.14
N GLU A 106 -0.69 -4.58 9.95
CA GLU A 106 -1.83 -4.42 10.86
C GLU A 106 -2.76 -5.63 10.88
N ASN A 107 -3.04 -6.24 9.72
CA ASN A 107 -3.87 -7.44 9.67
C ASN A 107 -3.15 -8.63 10.30
N ARG A 108 -1.86 -8.81 10.03
CA ARG A 108 -1.08 -9.90 10.64
C ARG A 108 -0.90 -9.71 12.15
N LEU A 109 -0.69 -8.47 12.61
CA LEU A 109 -0.66 -8.14 14.05
C LEU A 109 -1.99 -8.49 14.71
N LYS A 110 -3.12 -8.03 14.14
CA LYS A 110 -4.46 -8.32 14.65
C LYS A 110 -4.76 -9.81 14.73
N ASN A 111 -4.23 -10.60 13.79
CA ASN A 111 -4.45 -12.04 13.71
C ASN A 111 -3.37 -12.86 14.44
N GLY A 112 -2.37 -12.23 15.07
CA GLY A 112 -1.28 -12.94 15.73
C GLY A 112 -0.37 -13.74 14.79
N THR A 113 -0.29 -13.33 13.51
CA THR A 113 0.49 -14.01 12.45
C THR A 113 1.73 -13.22 12.02
N LEU A 114 2.21 -12.31 12.87
CA LEU A 114 3.50 -11.66 12.63
C LEU A 114 4.64 -12.68 12.56
N PRO A 115 5.62 -12.51 11.66
CA PRO A 115 6.79 -13.36 11.62
C PRO A 115 7.56 -13.35 12.95
N ARG A 116 8.08 -14.52 13.35
CA ARG A 116 8.63 -14.77 14.71
C ARG A 116 9.86 -13.93 15.03
N ASP A 117 10.70 -13.63 14.04
CA ASP A 117 12.00 -12.98 14.25
C ASP A 117 11.88 -11.46 14.48
N ASN A 118 10.69 -10.89 14.31
CA ASN A 118 10.46 -9.45 14.44
C ASN A 118 9.65 -9.06 15.70
N GLN A 119 9.32 -10.02 16.58
CA GLN A 119 8.60 -9.75 17.84
C GLN A 119 9.51 -9.14 18.93
N THR A 120 10.83 -9.15 18.72
CA THR A 120 11.83 -8.59 19.66
C THR A 120 12.11 -7.10 19.47
N ALA A 121 11.60 -6.47 18.40
CA ALA A 121 11.74 -5.02 18.17
C ALA A 121 10.71 -4.16 18.95
N GLU A 122 9.91 -4.79 19.81
CA GLU A 122 8.86 -4.17 20.64
C GLU A 122 9.27 -4.03 22.12
N LYS A 123 10.56 -4.11 22.45
CA LYS A 123 11.09 -3.76 23.78
C LYS A 123 11.85 -2.44 23.78
#